data_AF-X1VKX9-F1
#
_entry.id   AF-X1VKX9-F1
#
_cell.length_a   1.000
_cell.length_b   1.000
_cell.length_c   1.000
_cell.angle_alpha   90.00
_cell.angle_beta   90.00
_cell.angle_gamma   90.00
#
_symmetry.space_group_name_H-M   'P 1'
#
loop_
_entity.id
_entity.type
_entity.pdbx_description
1 polymer ?
#
loop_
_entity_poly.entity_id
_entity_poly.type
_entity_poly.pdbx_seq_one_letter_code
_entity_poly.pdbx_strand_id
1 'polypeptide(L)'
;EFALEMDQNNNSLLLKALSPTICVAMNGPKRSQQILNFKRWLTVVVWLVMGLTVARPSWSCFHGLEARTTSARQTQAGDDSIRAVIQQAGNADNDEVRLDYLRKLQKQPGLDASFKEDLTKLITQIDRWLYEERLDYFGRQVRRRKDFDFQIPESSPLYPLTWLYRGRMVIWYTMESGGVWSIAQRRREFFGIARGFFEKAARAFPENKIVRMYLGHPTGPYKHYEAVSGAPQWAVYQREGLERLADIIEW
;
A
#
# COMPACT_ATOMS: atom_id res chain seq x y z
N GLU A 1 -16.71 2.02 -17.29
CA GLU A 1 -16.85 1.40 -18.63
C GLU A 1 -15.78 0.35 -18.92
N PHE A 2 -14.48 0.60 -18.73
CA PHE A 2 -13.43 -0.38 -19.08
C PHE A 2 -13.49 -1.76 -18.37
N ALA A 3 -14.03 -1.84 -17.15
CA ALA A 3 -14.24 -3.12 -16.44
C ALA A 3 -15.59 -3.80 -16.76
N LEU A 4 -16.50 -3.11 -17.47
CA LEU A 4 -17.80 -3.65 -17.89
C LEU A 4 -17.74 -4.25 -19.30
N GLU A 5 -16.77 -3.83 -20.12
CA GLU A 5 -16.65 -4.27 -21.51
C GLU A 5 -15.81 -5.55 -21.69
N MET A 6 -15.05 -5.96 -20.67
CA MET A 6 -14.28 -7.22 -20.67
C MET A 6 -15.13 -8.49 -20.55
N ASP A 7 -16.42 -8.40 -20.22
CA ASP A 7 -17.25 -9.56 -19.82
C ASP A 7 -18.13 -10.11 -20.96
N GLN A 8 -18.16 -9.50 -22.16
CA GLN A 8 -19.20 -9.86 -23.13
C GLN A 8 -18.81 -10.55 -24.44
N ASN A 9 -17.57 -10.55 -24.96
CA ASN A 9 -17.45 -11.05 -26.34
C ASN A 9 -16.21 -11.79 -26.87
N ASN A 10 -15.21 -12.28 -26.10
CA ASN A 10 -14.19 -13.13 -26.77
C ASN A 10 -13.35 -14.13 -25.96
N ASN A 11 -13.74 -14.49 -24.73
CA ASN A 11 -12.86 -15.26 -23.84
C ASN A 11 -13.24 -16.75 -23.65
N SER A 12 -14.00 -17.35 -24.56
CA SER A 12 -14.39 -18.77 -24.46
C SER A 12 -13.32 -19.75 -24.99
N LEU A 13 -12.48 -19.34 -25.96
CA LEU A 13 -11.54 -20.25 -26.62
C LEU A 13 -10.12 -20.19 -26.05
N LEU A 14 -9.62 -19.02 -25.66
CA LEU A 14 -8.28 -18.85 -25.09
C LEU A 14 -8.18 -19.33 -23.63
N LEU A 15 -9.25 -19.19 -22.84
CA LEU A 15 -9.29 -19.69 -21.45
C LEU A 15 -9.51 -21.21 -21.36
N LYS A 16 -10.08 -21.85 -22.38
CA LYS A 16 -10.20 -23.32 -22.44
C LYS A 16 -8.87 -24.01 -22.78
N ALA A 17 -7.96 -23.33 -23.49
CA ALA A 17 -6.66 -23.89 -23.88
C ALA A 17 -5.63 -23.89 -22.73
N LEU A 18 -5.81 -23.07 -21.69
CA LEU A 18 -4.84 -22.91 -20.60
C LEU A 18 -5.27 -23.53 -19.26
N SER A 19 -6.47 -24.12 -19.18
CA SER A 19 -7.05 -24.54 -17.92
C SER A 19 -6.56 -25.89 -17.33
N PRO A 20 -6.07 -26.89 -18.09
CA PRO A 20 -5.60 -28.13 -17.46
C PRO A 20 -4.13 -28.07 -17.01
N THR A 21 -3.28 -27.30 -17.70
CA THR A 21 -1.82 -27.33 -17.46
C THR A 21 -1.37 -26.43 -16.32
N ILE A 22 -2.13 -25.37 -16.00
CA ILE A 22 -1.81 -24.45 -14.91
C ILE A 22 -2.24 -25.01 -13.54
N CYS A 23 -3.25 -25.89 -13.49
CA CYS A 23 -3.72 -26.48 -12.23
C CYS A 23 -2.78 -27.56 -11.64
N VAL A 24 -1.84 -28.10 -12.40
CA VAL A 24 -0.94 -29.18 -11.92
C VAL A 24 0.42 -28.65 -11.44
N ALA A 25 0.81 -27.42 -11.80
CA ALA A 25 2.15 -26.89 -11.47
C ALA A 25 2.24 -26.09 -10.15
N MET A 26 1.16 -25.94 -9.36
CA MET A 26 1.13 -25.02 -8.20
C MET A 26 1.18 -25.67 -6.82
N ASN A 27 1.49 -26.96 -6.70
CA ASN A 27 1.59 -27.67 -5.40
C ASN A 27 3.03 -28.07 -5.05
N GLY A 28 3.93 -27.09 -4.86
CA GLY A 28 5.33 -27.32 -4.45
C GLY A 28 5.71 -26.63 -3.13
N PRO A 29 6.23 -27.34 -2.11
CA PRO A 29 6.44 -26.82 -0.74
C PRO A 29 7.71 -25.98 -0.51
N LYS A 30 8.40 -25.48 -1.55
CA LYS A 30 9.73 -24.85 -1.43
C LYS A 30 9.82 -23.39 -1.90
N ARG A 31 8.74 -22.62 -1.77
CA ARG A 31 8.72 -21.20 -2.17
C ARG A 31 9.25 -20.24 -1.08
N SER A 32 9.08 -20.59 0.19
CA SER A 32 9.39 -19.71 1.33
C SER A 32 10.89 -19.57 1.65
N GLN A 33 11.74 -20.53 1.22
CA GLN A 33 13.16 -20.55 1.59
C GLN A 33 14.04 -19.57 0.78
N GLN A 34 13.70 -19.28 -0.47
CA GLN A 34 14.56 -18.44 -1.34
C GLN A 34 14.40 -16.94 -1.08
N ILE A 35 13.20 -16.48 -0.67
CA ILE A 35 12.93 -15.08 -0.30
C ILE A 35 13.57 -14.72 1.07
N LEU A 36 13.78 -15.71 1.94
CA LEU A 36 14.36 -15.51 3.28
C LEU A 36 15.87 -15.24 3.25
N ASN A 37 16.59 -15.78 2.25
CA ASN A 37 18.05 -15.63 2.14
C ASN A 37 18.47 -14.25 1.61
N PHE A 38 17.66 -13.63 0.75
CA PHE A 38 17.91 -12.26 0.25
C PHE A 38 17.75 -11.21 1.36
N LYS A 39 16.80 -11.42 2.30
CA LYS A 39 16.48 -10.47 3.38
C LYS A 39 17.52 -10.43 4.52
N ARG A 40 18.30 -11.50 4.73
CA ARG A 40 19.37 -11.51 5.76
C ARG A 40 20.62 -10.75 5.35
N TRP A 41 20.85 -10.55 4.05
CA TRP A 41 22.05 -9.89 3.54
C TRP A 41 21.98 -8.35 3.69
N LEU A 42 20.80 -7.73 3.57
CA LEU A 42 20.63 -6.28 3.70
C LEU A 42 20.79 -5.75 5.14
N THR A 43 20.45 -6.54 6.16
CA THR A 43 20.43 -6.07 7.57
C THR A 43 21.83 -5.89 8.16
N VAL A 44 22.84 -6.61 7.64
CA VAL A 44 24.23 -6.52 8.13
C VAL A 44 24.94 -5.27 7.62
N VAL A 45 24.56 -4.77 6.44
CA VAL A 45 25.19 -3.59 5.82
C VAL A 45 24.73 -2.29 6.48
N VAL A 46 23.49 -2.23 6.97
CA VAL A 46 22.91 -1.00 7.55
C VAL A 46 23.40 -0.75 8.98
N TRP A 47 23.75 -1.79 9.75
CA TRP A 47 24.22 -1.64 11.13
C TRP A 47 25.68 -1.18 11.26
N LEU A 48 26.48 -1.27 10.19
CA LEU A 48 27.90 -0.89 10.20
C LEU A 48 28.16 0.60 9.94
N VAL A 49 27.14 1.38 9.54
CA VAL A 49 27.35 2.73 8.99
C VAL A 49 27.01 3.88 9.97
N MET A 50 26.33 3.64 11.10
CA MET A 50 25.90 4.75 11.96
C MET A 50 26.25 4.56 13.44
N GLY A 51 27.54 4.75 13.74
CA GLY A 51 27.98 5.19 15.05
C GLY A 51 28.46 6.63 14.97
N LEU A 52 27.90 7.54 15.79
CA LEU A 52 28.66 8.52 16.57
C LEU A 52 27.74 9.45 17.40
N THR A 53 28.22 9.62 18.62
CA THR A 53 27.90 10.53 19.73
C THR A 53 28.03 12.02 19.39
N VAL A 54 27.37 12.92 20.14
CA VAL A 54 27.99 14.08 20.86
C VAL A 54 26.95 15.09 21.42
N ALA A 55 27.20 15.45 22.69
CA ALA A 55 26.97 16.68 23.49
C ALA A 55 25.60 17.39 23.65
N ARG A 56 25.31 17.69 24.93
CA ARG A 56 24.29 18.62 25.45
C ARG A 56 24.92 19.98 25.78
N PRO A 57 24.25 21.11 25.50
CA PRO A 57 24.52 22.36 26.19
C PRO A 57 23.47 22.67 27.27
N SER A 58 23.98 23.13 28.40
CA SER A 58 23.30 23.74 29.54
C SER A 58 22.82 25.15 29.18
N TRP A 59 21.57 25.52 29.54
CA TRP A 59 21.07 26.90 29.46
C TRP A 59 20.33 27.29 30.74
N SER A 60 20.71 28.46 31.24
CA SER A 60 20.31 29.11 32.48
C SER A 60 19.00 29.90 32.36
N CYS A 61 18.42 30.17 33.53
CA CYS A 61 17.19 30.90 33.82
C CYS A 61 16.98 32.23 33.07
N PHE A 62 15.79 32.39 32.49
CA PHE A 62 15.14 33.69 32.27
C PHE A 62 13.65 33.58 32.68
N HIS A 63 13.27 34.32 33.72
CA HIS A 63 11.88 34.55 34.13
C HIS A 63 11.43 35.90 33.55
N GLY A 64 10.33 35.93 32.80
CA GLY A 64 9.70 37.16 32.32
C GLY A 64 8.30 36.89 31.76
N LEU A 65 7.30 37.56 32.35
CA LEU A 65 5.86 37.42 32.08
C LEU A 65 5.46 37.75 30.62
N GLU A 66 5.35 36.75 29.74
CA GLU A 66 4.65 36.84 28.43
C GLU A 66 3.99 35.48 28.05
N ALA A 67 3.13 34.92 28.91
CA ALA A 67 2.81 33.49 28.83
C ALA A 67 1.50 33.07 28.12
N ARG A 68 0.67 33.97 27.58
CA ARG A 68 -0.67 33.56 27.09
C ARG A 68 -0.88 33.48 25.58
N THR A 69 -0.05 34.10 24.75
CA THR A 69 -0.26 34.08 23.29
C THR A 69 0.53 32.98 22.58
N THR A 70 1.56 32.42 23.22
CA THR A 70 2.50 31.47 22.59
C THR A 70 1.93 30.04 22.50
N SER A 71 1.06 29.65 23.43
CA SER A 71 0.54 28.27 23.54
C SER A 71 -0.37 27.86 22.36
N ALA A 72 -1.33 28.73 21.97
CA ALA A 72 -2.25 28.40 20.87
C ALA A 72 -1.55 28.25 19.51
N ARG A 73 -0.53 29.08 19.25
CA ARG A 73 0.25 29.04 18.00
C ARG A 73 1.14 27.80 17.93
N GLN A 74 1.64 27.31 19.07
CA GLN A 74 2.43 26.07 19.14
C GLN A 74 1.56 24.84 18.86
N THR A 75 0.34 24.77 19.39
CA THR A 75 -0.59 23.67 19.10
C THR A 75 -0.93 23.61 17.62
N GLN A 76 -1.25 24.77 17.00
CA GLN A 76 -1.58 24.81 15.58
C GLN A 76 -0.42 24.37 14.68
N ALA A 77 0.80 24.82 14.97
CA ALA A 77 1.99 24.40 14.21
C ALA A 77 2.27 22.89 14.35
N GLY A 78 2.00 22.32 15.54
CA GLY A 78 2.07 20.88 15.78
C GLY A 78 1.05 20.11 14.93
N ASP A 79 -0.20 20.57 14.92
CA ASP A 79 -1.29 19.95 14.16
C ASP A 79 -1.03 20.00 12.64
N ASP A 80 -0.50 21.12 12.14
CA ASP A 80 -0.14 21.27 10.73
C ASP A 80 1.01 20.33 10.33
N SER A 81 2.01 20.16 11.20
CA SER A 81 3.10 19.20 11.01
C SER A 81 2.60 17.75 10.96
N ILE A 82 1.71 17.37 11.88
CA ILE A 82 1.10 16.02 11.92
C ILE A 82 0.31 15.78 10.63
N ARG A 83 -0.52 16.74 10.21
CA ARG A 83 -1.33 16.63 8.98
C ARG A 83 -0.45 16.49 7.74
N ALA A 84 0.66 17.22 7.66
CA ALA A 84 1.59 17.13 6.55
C ALA A 84 2.20 15.72 6.43
N VAL A 85 2.58 15.10 7.55
CA VAL A 85 3.14 13.72 7.54
C VAL A 85 2.06 12.70 7.16
N ILE A 86 0.82 12.87 7.62
CA ILE A 86 -0.31 12.00 7.22
C ILE A 86 -0.54 12.11 5.70
N GLN A 87 -0.49 13.32 5.15
CA GLN A 87 -0.64 13.53 3.71
C GLN A 87 0.49 12.86 2.92
N GLN A 88 1.74 12.99 3.39
CA GLN A 88 2.90 12.33 2.78
C GLN A 88 2.77 10.80 2.83
N ALA A 89 2.37 10.24 3.97
CA ALA A 89 2.11 8.81 4.11
C ALA A 89 1.00 8.36 3.15
N GLY A 90 -0.10 9.10 3.10
CA GLY A 90 -1.24 8.79 2.24
C GLY A 90 -0.96 8.90 0.75
N ASN A 91 -0.06 9.80 0.33
CA ASN A 91 0.36 9.95 -1.06
C ASN A 91 1.60 9.11 -1.43
N ALA A 92 2.19 8.34 -0.50
CA ALA A 92 3.38 7.54 -0.79
C ALA A 92 3.13 6.47 -1.87
N ASP A 93 4.12 6.26 -2.75
CA ASP A 93 4.05 5.37 -3.92
C ASP A 93 4.32 3.89 -3.60
N ASN A 94 4.71 3.56 -2.37
CA ASN A 94 4.83 2.17 -1.90
C ASN A 94 4.52 2.08 -0.39
N ASP A 95 4.33 0.85 0.11
CA ASP A 95 3.88 0.59 1.47
C ASP A 95 5.00 0.79 2.50
N GLU A 96 6.25 0.51 2.14
CA GLU A 96 7.43 0.65 3.00
C GLU A 96 7.70 2.12 3.33
N VAL A 97 7.70 2.99 2.31
CA VAL A 97 7.84 4.45 2.46
C VAL A 97 6.69 5.01 3.30
N ARG A 98 5.46 4.50 3.09
CA ARG A 98 4.30 4.88 3.92
C ARG A 98 4.53 4.51 5.38
N LEU A 99 4.97 3.29 5.64
CA LEU A 99 5.26 2.79 6.98
C LEU A 99 6.38 3.60 7.64
N ASP A 100 7.40 4.00 6.90
CA ASP A 100 8.49 4.84 7.39
C ASP A 100 8.01 6.23 7.82
N TYR A 101 7.12 6.88 7.05
CA TYR A 101 6.50 8.14 7.46
C TYR A 101 5.72 8.00 8.76
N LEU A 102 4.92 6.94 8.90
CA LEU A 102 4.12 6.70 10.10
C LEU A 102 4.99 6.39 11.32
N ARG A 103 6.08 5.62 11.15
CA ARG A 103 7.06 5.36 12.22
C ARG A 103 7.81 6.62 12.62
N LYS A 104 8.14 7.50 11.68
CA LYS A 104 8.72 8.83 11.98
C LYS A 104 7.73 9.68 12.77
N LEU A 105 6.46 9.69 12.38
CA LEU A 105 5.39 10.39 13.11
C LEU A 105 5.28 9.86 14.55
N GLN A 106 5.27 8.54 14.74
CA GLN A 106 5.14 7.91 16.07
C GLN A 106 6.24 8.33 17.06
N LYS A 107 7.43 8.67 16.55
CA LYS A 107 8.58 9.11 17.36
C LYS A 107 8.52 10.60 17.74
N GLN A 108 7.57 11.38 17.20
CA GLN A 108 7.46 12.79 17.54
C GLN A 108 6.99 12.97 19.00
N PRO A 109 7.60 13.89 19.76
CA PRO A 109 7.14 14.22 21.10
C PRO A 109 5.81 14.99 21.04
N GLY A 110 5.04 14.97 22.13
CA GLY A 110 3.82 15.77 22.25
C GLY A 110 2.57 15.23 21.55
N LEU A 111 2.64 14.06 20.92
CA LEU A 111 1.43 13.41 20.38
C LEU A 111 0.48 12.97 21.52
N ASP A 112 -0.81 13.23 21.31
CA ASP A 112 -1.88 12.78 22.19
C ASP A 112 -1.89 11.24 22.36
N ALA A 113 -2.29 10.77 23.54
CA ALA A 113 -2.28 9.35 23.88
C ALA A 113 -3.22 8.53 22.98
N SER A 114 -4.42 9.04 22.69
CA SER A 114 -5.39 8.34 21.83
C SER A 114 -4.87 8.28 20.38
N PHE A 115 -4.28 9.36 19.89
CA PHE A 115 -3.67 9.39 18.56
C PHE A 115 -2.50 8.40 18.43
N LYS A 116 -1.65 8.28 19.47
CA LYS A 116 -0.56 7.28 19.49
C LYS A 116 -1.08 5.85 19.44
N GLU A 117 -2.20 5.56 20.11
CA GLU A 117 -2.83 4.25 20.08
C GLU A 117 -3.32 3.92 18.67
N ASP A 118 -4.06 4.83 18.04
CA ASP A 118 -4.53 4.67 16.66
C ASP A 118 -3.38 4.49 15.67
N LEU A 119 -2.31 5.28 15.83
CA LEU A 119 -1.10 5.17 15.02
C LEU A 119 -0.43 3.81 15.17
N THR A 120 -0.37 3.29 16.39
CA THR A 120 0.19 1.97 16.67
C THR A 120 -0.64 0.86 16.02
N LYS A 121 -1.98 0.95 16.08
CA LYS A 121 -2.88 0.01 15.39
C LYS A 121 -2.65 0.03 13.88
N LEU A 122 -2.60 1.23 13.28
CA LEU A 122 -2.38 1.37 11.84
C LEU A 122 -1.04 0.80 11.41
N ILE A 123 0.06 1.19 12.08
CA ILE A 123 1.41 0.68 11.83
C ILE A 123 1.43 -0.85 11.92
N THR A 124 0.84 -1.42 12.96
CA THR A 124 0.77 -2.87 13.14
C THR A 124 0.08 -3.55 11.95
N GLN A 125 -1.06 -3.04 11.48
CA GLN A 125 -1.77 -3.65 10.35
C GLN A 125 -1.00 -3.51 9.02
N ILE A 126 -0.31 -2.39 8.79
CA ILE A 126 0.50 -2.18 7.59
C ILE A 126 1.74 -3.10 7.61
N ASP A 127 2.38 -3.22 8.77
CA ASP A 127 3.53 -4.10 8.97
C ASP A 127 3.14 -5.56 8.71
N ARG A 128 2.00 -6.00 9.26
CA ARG A 128 1.45 -7.34 8.99
C ARG A 128 1.16 -7.55 7.51
N TRP A 129 0.53 -6.57 6.84
CA TRP A 129 0.28 -6.62 5.40
C TRP A 129 1.57 -6.79 4.57
N LEU A 130 2.67 -6.15 4.97
CA LEU A 130 3.95 -6.21 4.27
C LEU A 130 4.76 -7.48 4.54
N TYR A 131 4.71 -7.97 5.77
CA TYR A 131 5.72 -8.93 6.25
C TYR A 131 5.16 -10.28 6.70
N GLU A 132 3.84 -10.43 6.94
CA GLU A 132 3.29 -11.75 7.23
C GLU A 132 3.32 -12.66 6.00
N GLU A 133 3.73 -13.92 6.20
CA GLU A 133 3.73 -14.93 5.15
C GLU A 133 2.31 -15.25 4.66
N ARG A 134 1.31 -15.08 5.54
CA ARG A 134 -0.09 -15.40 5.26
C ARG A 134 -1.00 -14.22 5.58
N LEU A 135 -1.82 -13.85 4.59
CA LEU A 135 -2.76 -12.73 4.66
C LEU A 135 -4.20 -13.17 4.95
N ASP A 136 -4.43 -14.42 5.35
CA ASP A 136 -5.78 -14.93 5.61
C ASP A 136 -6.43 -14.40 6.90
N TYR A 137 -5.67 -13.69 7.75
CA TYR A 137 -6.14 -13.16 9.03
C TYR A 137 -7.37 -12.23 8.92
N PHE A 138 -7.52 -11.49 7.82
CA PHE A 138 -8.67 -10.62 7.58
C PHE A 138 -9.80 -11.31 6.80
N GLY A 139 -9.57 -12.50 6.23
CA GLY A 139 -10.49 -13.14 5.29
C GLY A 139 -11.87 -13.44 5.89
N ARG A 140 -11.94 -13.82 7.18
CA ARG A 140 -13.23 -14.07 7.85
C ARG A 140 -14.07 -12.80 7.96
N GLN A 141 -13.45 -11.67 8.24
CA GLN A 141 -14.14 -10.38 8.40
C GLN A 141 -14.58 -9.85 7.04
N VAL A 142 -13.67 -9.84 6.06
CA VAL A 142 -13.97 -9.42 4.68
C VAL A 142 -15.06 -10.27 4.06
N ARG A 143 -15.07 -11.60 4.24
CA ARG A 143 -16.16 -12.46 3.76
C ARG A 143 -17.54 -12.02 4.24
N ARG A 144 -17.64 -11.65 5.52
CA ARG A 144 -18.92 -11.37 6.19
C ARG A 144 -19.37 -9.93 6.02
N ARG A 145 -18.43 -8.99 6.14
CA ARG A 145 -18.70 -7.55 6.21
C ARG A 145 -18.32 -6.83 4.92
N LYS A 146 -17.60 -7.48 4.01
CA LYS A 146 -16.99 -6.89 2.81
C LYS A 146 -16.09 -5.71 3.18
N ASP A 147 -15.44 -5.86 4.33
CA ASP A 147 -14.75 -4.80 5.03
C ASP A 147 -13.81 -5.37 6.10
N PHE A 148 -12.82 -4.57 6.50
CA PHE A 148 -11.91 -4.87 7.60
C PHE A 148 -11.88 -3.69 8.59
N ASP A 149 -12.05 -4.00 9.87
CA ASP A 149 -12.07 -3.02 10.94
C ASP A 149 -10.67 -2.85 11.52
N PHE A 150 -10.07 -1.69 11.26
CA PHE A 150 -8.76 -1.31 11.79
C PHE A 150 -8.80 -0.95 13.29
N GLN A 151 -9.98 -0.88 13.90
CA GLN A 151 -10.20 -0.43 15.27
C GLN A 151 -9.70 1.01 15.51
N ILE A 152 -9.80 1.83 14.45
CA ILE A 152 -9.49 3.26 14.45
C ILE A 152 -10.81 4.00 14.25
N PRO A 153 -11.20 4.93 15.15
CA PRO A 153 -12.46 5.65 15.03
C PRO A 153 -12.48 6.54 13.79
N GLU A 154 -13.67 6.77 13.21
CA GLU A 154 -13.80 7.59 12.00
C GLU A 154 -13.37 9.05 12.20
N SER A 155 -13.40 9.53 13.44
CA SER A 155 -12.93 10.87 13.83
C SER A 155 -11.40 10.98 13.88
N SER A 156 -10.67 9.87 13.85
CA SER A 156 -9.21 9.87 13.86
C SER A 156 -8.67 10.47 12.56
N PRO A 157 -7.67 11.38 12.61
CA PRO A 157 -7.06 11.91 11.39
C PRO A 157 -6.30 10.83 10.58
N LEU A 158 -6.05 9.66 11.16
CA LEU A 158 -5.46 8.50 10.47
C LEU A 158 -6.49 7.65 9.72
N TYR A 159 -7.79 7.80 10.01
CA TYR A 159 -8.84 6.97 9.43
C TYR A 159 -8.83 6.94 7.88
N PRO A 160 -8.58 8.06 7.17
CA PRO A 160 -8.50 8.04 5.71
C PRO A 160 -7.43 7.08 5.15
N LEU A 161 -6.32 6.85 5.86
CA LEU A 161 -5.27 5.92 5.43
C LEU A 161 -5.76 4.47 5.38
N THR A 162 -6.79 4.14 6.17
CA THR A 162 -7.36 2.78 6.19
C THR A 162 -8.03 2.41 4.86
N TRP A 163 -8.54 3.39 4.11
CA TRP A 163 -9.31 3.14 2.88
C TRP A 163 -8.50 2.39 1.82
N LEU A 164 -7.22 2.72 1.65
CA LEU A 164 -6.33 2.01 0.73
C LEU A 164 -6.26 0.51 1.09
N TYR A 165 -6.04 0.20 2.35
CA TYR A 165 -5.87 -1.17 2.80
C TYR A 165 -7.18 -1.95 2.83
N ARG A 166 -8.30 -1.32 3.23
CA ARG A 166 -9.64 -1.92 3.15
C ARG A 166 -9.97 -2.33 1.72
N GLY A 167 -9.71 -1.46 0.75
CA GLY A 167 -9.86 -1.78 -0.68
C GLY A 167 -9.00 -2.97 -1.12
N ARG A 168 -7.71 -2.98 -0.75
CA ARG A 168 -6.77 -4.07 -1.11
C ARG A 168 -7.15 -5.40 -0.46
N MET A 169 -7.58 -5.41 0.80
CA MET A 169 -8.05 -6.61 1.49
C MET A 169 -9.30 -7.20 0.85
N VAL A 170 -10.25 -6.36 0.41
CA VAL A 170 -11.45 -6.81 -0.33
C VAL A 170 -11.07 -7.40 -1.69
N ILE A 171 -10.18 -6.75 -2.45
CA ILE A 171 -9.67 -7.30 -3.72
C ILE A 171 -8.97 -8.64 -3.49
N TRP A 172 -8.03 -8.70 -2.54
CA TRP A 172 -7.28 -9.93 -2.24
C TRP A 172 -8.23 -11.09 -1.92
N TYR A 173 -9.20 -10.86 -1.03
CA TYR A 173 -10.18 -11.89 -0.68
C TYR A 173 -11.03 -12.35 -1.88
N THR A 174 -11.38 -11.41 -2.77
CA THR A 174 -12.14 -11.70 -3.99
C THR A 174 -11.39 -12.61 -4.96
N MET A 175 -10.06 -12.41 -5.08
CA MET A 175 -9.20 -13.18 -5.96
C MET A 175 -8.88 -14.57 -5.38
N GLU A 176 -8.70 -14.67 -4.07
CA GLU A 176 -8.35 -15.93 -3.38
C GLU A 176 -9.56 -16.82 -3.09
N SER A 177 -10.77 -16.25 -3.01
CA SER A 177 -11.97 -17.02 -2.74
C SER A 177 -12.59 -17.53 -4.03
N GLY A 178 -12.38 -18.81 -4.34
CA GLY A 178 -13.03 -19.47 -5.49
C GLY A 178 -14.56 -19.28 -5.52
N GLY A 179 -15.22 -19.24 -4.36
CA GLY A 179 -16.67 -19.04 -4.26
C GLY A 179 -17.15 -17.59 -4.47
N VAL A 180 -16.26 -16.60 -4.40
CA VAL A 180 -16.53 -15.22 -4.84
C VAL A 180 -16.13 -15.06 -6.30
N TRP A 181 -14.94 -15.53 -6.66
CA TRP A 181 -14.37 -15.39 -8.00
C TRP A 181 -15.21 -16.04 -9.10
N SER A 182 -15.67 -17.28 -8.88
CA SER A 182 -16.43 -18.06 -9.87
C SER A 182 -17.84 -17.53 -10.12
N ILE A 183 -18.40 -16.74 -9.20
CA ILE A 183 -19.76 -16.23 -9.29
C ILE A 183 -19.71 -14.77 -9.74
N ALA A 184 -19.99 -14.52 -11.03
CA ALA A 184 -19.84 -13.20 -11.64
C ALA A 184 -20.54 -12.06 -10.87
N GLN A 185 -21.75 -12.30 -10.35
CA GLN A 185 -22.47 -11.31 -9.54
C GLN A 185 -21.73 -10.96 -8.24
N ARG A 186 -21.21 -11.96 -7.51
CA ARG A 186 -20.45 -11.74 -6.27
C ARG A 186 -19.13 -11.05 -6.55
N ARG A 187 -18.43 -11.46 -7.60
CA ARG A 187 -17.20 -10.80 -8.06
C ARG A 187 -17.44 -9.31 -8.33
N ARG A 188 -18.50 -8.96 -9.08
CA ARG A 188 -18.88 -7.56 -9.34
C ARG A 188 -19.21 -6.81 -8.06
N GLU A 189 -19.95 -7.42 -7.13
CA GLU A 189 -20.28 -6.81 -5.85
C GLU A 189 -19.04 -6.44 -5.04
N PHE A 190 -18.12 -7.40 -4.83
CA PHE A 190 -16.90 -7.15 -4.06
C PHE A 190 -16.00 -6.09 -4.72
N PHE A 191 -15.85 -6.13 -6.04
CA PHE A 191 -15.09 -5.09 -6.75
C PHE A 191 -15.74 -3.71 -6.68
N GLY A 192 -17.08 -3.63 -6.70
CA GLY A 192 -17.80 -2.37 -6.49
C GLY A 192 -17.51 -1.77 -5.11
N ILE A 193 -17.46 -2.61 -4.07
CA ILE A 193 -17.13 -2.18 -2.70
C ILE A 193 -15.67 -1.74 -2.60
N ALA A 194 -14.75 -2.54 -3.13
CA ALA A 194 -13.33 -2.17 -3.16
C ALA A 194 -13.11 -0.83 -3.88
N ARG A 195 -13.76 -0.63 -5.04
CA ARG A 195 -13.74 0.64 -5.77
C ARG A 195 -14.19 1.81 -4.89
N GLY A 196 -15.28 1.65 -4.15
CA GLY A 196 -15.76 2.69 -3.22
C GLY A 196 -14.73 3.07 -2.15
N PHE A 197 -13.94 2.12 -1.64
CA PHE A 197 -12.82 2.43 -0.76
C PHE A 197 -11.72 3.21 -1.48
N PHE A 198 -11.34 2.82 -2.69
CA PHE A 198 -10.34 3.56 -3.46
C PHE A 198 -10.79 4.98 -3.84
N GLU A 199 -12.08 5.19 -4.14
CA GLU A 199 -12.63 6.52 -4.39
C GLU A 199 -12.56 7.42 -3.14
N LYS A 200 -12.80 6.86 -1.94
CA LYS A 200 -12.58 7.57 -0.67
C LYS A 200 -11.09 7.88 -0.46
N ALA A 201 -10.21 6.91 -0.71
CA ALA A 201 -8.77 7.11 -0.59
C ALA A 201 -8.26 8.18 -1.57
N ALA A 202 -8.72 8.19 -2.82
CA ALA A 202 -8.31 9.15 -3.83
C ALA A 202 -8.73 10.58 -3.50
N ARG A 203 -9.90 10.76 -2.86
CA ARG A 203 -10.34 12.07 -2.38
C ARG A 203 -9.46 12.61 -1.25
N ALA A 204 -9.00 11.74 -0.35
CA ALA A 204 -8.11 12.13 0.74
C ALA A 204 -6.64 12.31 0.26
N PHE A 205 -6.21 11.50 -0.71
CA PHE A 205 -4.83 11.38 -1.17
C PHE A 205 -4.79 11.41 -2.71
N PRO A 206 -5.01 12.59 -3.33
CA PRO A 206 -5.18 12.70 -4.77
C PRO A 206 -3.93 12.37 -5.59
N GLU A 207 -2.75 12.43 -4.96
CA GLU A 207 -1.47 12.14 -5.61
C GLU A 207 -1.07 10.66 -5.47
N ASN A 208 -1.82 9.85 -4.71
CA ASN A 208 -1.51 8.45 -4.52
C ASN A 208 -1.67 7.65 -5.82
N LYS A 209 -0.54 7.29 -6.42
CA LYS A 209 -0.47 6.53 -7.68
C LYS A 209 -1.07 5.13 -7.58
N ILE A 210 -0.90 4.45 -6.44
CA ILE A 210 -1.45 3.10 -6.22
C ILE A 210 -2.98 3.14 -6.23
N VAL A 211 -3.58 4.09 -5.52
CA VAL A 211 -5.05 4.25 -5.49
C VAL A 211 -5.57 4.55 -6.89
N ARG A 212 -4.91 5.46 -7.60
CA ARG A 212 -5.27 5.82 -8.99
C ARG A 212 -5.18 4.62 -9.94
N MET A 213 -4.17 3.77 -9.79
CA MET A 213 -4.04 2.51 -10.53
C MET A 213 -5.25 1.59 -10.31
N TYR A 214 -5.69 1.40 -9.06
CA TYR A 214 -6.89 0.61 -8.77
C TYR A 214 -8.18 1.22 -9.34
N LEU A 215 -8.21 2.53 -9.57
CA LEU A 215 -9.31 3.23 -10.24
C LEU A 215 -9.21 3.24 -11.77
N GLY A 216 -8.21 2.56 -12.34
CA GLY A 216 -8.02 2.43 -13.79
C GLY A 216 -7.20 3.55 -14.41
N HIS A 217 -6.50 4.36 -13.60
CA HIS A 217 -5.52 5.32 -14.11
C HIS A 217 -4.13 4.67 -14.07
N PRO A 218 -3.57 4.28 -15.23
CA PRO A 218 -2.28 3.61 -15.26
C PRO A 218 -1.19 4.50 -14.66
N THR A 219 -0.33 3.91 -13.84
CA THR A 219 0.97 4.49 -13.53
C THR A 219 1.80 4.30 -14.79
N GLY A 220 2.27 5.40 -15.39
CA GLY A 220 3.11 5.34 -16.58
C GLY A 220 4.31 4.42 -16.37
N PRO A 221 4.93 3.92 -17.45
CA PRO A 221 6.09 3.06 -17.31
C PRO A 221 7.22 3.77 -16.56
N TYR A 222 7.90 3.03 -15.68
CA TYR A 222 9.08 3.54 -14.97
C TYR A 222 10.31 3.69 -15.88
N LYS A 223 10.32 2.98 -17.02
CA LYS A 223 11.40 2.97 -18.00
C LYS A 223 10.82 3.09 -19.40
N HIS A 224 11.40 3.99 -20.18
CA HIS A 224 11.05 4.14 -21.60
C HIS A 224 11.97 3.25 -22.44
N TYR A 225 11.38 2.53 -23.39
CA TYR A 225 12.09 1.71 -24.35
C TYR A 225 12.02 2.38 -25.71
N GLU A 226 13.18 2.76 -26.25
CA GLU A 226 13.22 3.37 -27.58
C GLU A 226 12.70 2.41 -28.64
N ALA A 227 11.77 2.91 -29.46
CA ALA A 227 11.25 2.18 -30.61
C ALA A 227 12.36 1.95 -31.64
N VAL A 228 12.41 0.74 -32.20
CA VAL A 228 13.36 0.42 -33.28
C VAL A 228 12.87 1.07 -34.56
N SER A 229 13.71 1.93 -35.16
CA SER A 229 13.37 2.59 -36.42
C SER A 229 13.02 1.56 -37.50
N GLY A 230 11.90 1.77 -38.19
CA GLY A 230 11.39 0.88 -39.24
C GLY A 230 10.63 -0.37 -38.76
N ALA A 231 10.59 -0.65 -37.45
CA ALA A 231 9.81 -1.77 -36.93
C ALA A 231 8.30 -1.44 -36.90
N PRO A 232 7.41 -2.40 -37.22
CA PRO A 232 5.98 -2.20 -37.08
C PRO A 232 5.58 -2.06 -35.61
N GLN A 233 4.51 -1.32 -35.34
CA GLN A 233 4.07 -0.95 -33.98
C GLN A 233 3.85 -2.17 -33.06
N TRP A 234 3.29 -3.26 -33.58
CA TRP A 234 3.08 -4.48 -32.79
C TRP A 234 4.40 -5.11 -32.31
N ALA A 235 5.48 -5.01 -33.09
CA ALA A 235 6.79 -5.55 -32.73
C ALA A 235 7.47 -4.68 -31.67
N VAL A 236 7.28 -3.35 -31.74
CA VAL A 236 7.72 -2.42 -30.70
C VAL A 236 7.06 -2.76 -29.36
N TYR A 237 5.74 -2.95 -29.35
CA TYR A 237 5.01 -3.33 -28.12
C TYR A 237 5.38 -4.72 -27.61
N GLN A 238 5.61 -5.69 -28.49
CA GLN A 238 6.04 -7.03 -28.07
C GLN A 238 7.44 -6.98 -27.42
N ARG A 239 8.40 -6.29 -28.05
CA ARG A 239 9.73 -6.08 -27.48
C ARG A 239 9.64 -5.39 -26.13
N GLU A 240 8.91 -4.28 -26.05
CA GLU A 240 8.72 -3.55 -24.79
C GLU A 240 8.12 -4.46 -23.70
N GLY A 241 7.14 -5.31 -24.03
CA GLY A 241 6.59 -6.29 -23.09
C GLY A 241 7.62 -7.29 -22.58
N LEU A 242 8.47 -7.82 -23.47
CA LEU A 242 9.55 -8.75 -23.10
C LEU A 242 10.62 -8.10 -22.25
N GLU A 243 11.05 -6.88 -22.58
CA GLU A 243 12.06 -6.14 -21.84
C GLU A 243 11.56 -5.77 -20.43
N ARG A 244 10.29 -5.37 -20.31
CA ARG A 244 9.66 -5.13 -19.00
C ARG A 244 9.56 -6.41 -18.16
N LEU A 245 9.28 -7.56 -18.78
CA LEU A 245 9.30 -8.84 -18.07
C LEU A 245 10.72 -9.20 -17.62
N ALA A 246 11.72 -8.95 -18.47
CA ALA A 246 13.12 -9.17 -18.14
C ALA A 246 13.59 -8.29 -16.97
N ASP A 247 13.16 -7.02 -16.92
CA ASP A 247 13.44 -6.12 -15.79
C ASP A 247 12.82 -6.60 -14.46
N ILE A 248 11.74 -7.39 -14.50
CA ILE A 248 11.06 -7.90 -13.29
C ILE A 248 11.70 -9.20 -12.79
N ILE A 249 12.27 -10.01 -13.68
CA ILE A 249 12.84 -11.32 -13.35
C ILE A 249 14.30 -11.15 -12.95
N GLU A 250 14.55 -11.10 -11.63
CA GLU A 250 15.89 -11.16 -11.03
C GLU A 250 16.27 -12.64 -10.77
N TRP A 251 17.51 -13.05 -11.12
CA TRP A 251 18.05 -14.41 -10.97
C TRP A 251 18.92 -14.59 -9.73
#